data_AF-A0A1U7PP75-F1
#
_entry.id   AF-A0A1U7PP75-F1
#
_cell.length_a   1.000
_cell.length_b   1.000
_cell.length_c   1.000
_cell.angle_alpha   90.00
_cell.angle_beta   90.00
_cell.angle_gamma   90.00
#
_symmetry.space_group_name_H-M   'P 1'
#
loop_
_entity.id
_entity.type
_entity.pdbx_description
1 polymer ?
#
loop_
_entity_poly.entity_id
_entity_poly.type
_entity_poly.pdbx_seq_one_letter_code
_entity_poly.pdbx_strand_id
1 'polypeptide(L)'
;MKKLFVFTVAAVLLSACGTSGTGGGSGDAPKAEDKLSVPVEGMEEAKGFITDIDGDRVLVNDIYYTIDDETHFVSIGDGAERELESGDLEKGMRADVYHSGMIARSFPGQGHAAVFVVPKDDLSKRQTEAFQAFLEKEGNGFVVLGKPELGEDTIKFDCTIVESNETYTVELDVESHEYTKEPKSE
;
A
#
# COMPACT_ATOMS: atom_id res chain seq x y z
N MET A 1 70.61 -48.85 -3.45
CA MET A 1 70.70 -47.47 -2.89
C MET A 1 70.47 -46.54 -4.07
N LYS A 2 69.49 -45.62 -4.16
CA LYS A 2 68.69 -44.78 -3.25
C LYS A 2 67.32 -44.62 -3.95
N LYS A 3 66.16 -44.72 -3.27
CA LYS A 3 65.46 -43.65 -2.52
C LYS A 3 65.17 -42.43 -3.43
N LEU A 4 63.99 -41.82 -3.51
CA LEU A 4 62.75 -41.91 -2.74
C LEU A 4 61.64 -41.15 -3.52
N PHE A 5 60.39 -41.47 -3.18
CA PHE A 5 59.10 -40.86 -3.50
C PHE A 5 59.03 -39.32 -3.53
N VAL A 6 58.09 -38.75 -4.31
CA VAL A 6 57.01 -37.87 -3.81
C VAL A 6 55.79 -37.96 -4.76
N PHE A 7 54.62 -38.21 -4.15
CA PHE A 7 53.28 -38.12 -4.74
C PHE A 7 52.80 -36.66 -4.77
N THR A 8 52.26 -36.20 -5.91
CA THR A 8 51.28 -35.10 -5.94
C THR A 8 50.12 -35.55 -6.82
N VAL A 9 49.01 -35.90 -6.19
CA VAL A 9 47.77 -36.25 -6.89
C VAL A 9 47.15 -34.96 -7.42
N ALA A 10 47.28 -34.73 -8.72
CA ALA A 10 46.43 -33.79 -9.44
C ALA A 10 45.11 -34.50 -9.76
N ALA A 11 44.06 -34.19 -9.00
CA ALA A 11 42.70 -34.57 -9.38
C ALA A 11 42.20 -33.56 -10.42
N VAL A 12 42.35 -33.93 -11.69
CA VAL A 12 41.63 -33.32 -12.81
C VAL A 12 40.69 -34.39 -13.36
N LEU A 13 39.54 -33.90 -13.87
CA LEU A 13 38.52 -34.58 -14.67
C LEU A 13 37.38 -35.18 -13.82
N LEU A 14 36.11 -34.98 -14.15
CA LEU A 14 35.51 -35.05 -15.49
C LEU A 14 34.26 -34.18 -15.60
N SER A 15 34.21 -33.36 -16.65
CA SER A 15 32.95 -32.87 -17.22
C SER A 15 32.21 -34.06 -17.84
N ALA A 16 31.07 -34.43 -17.27
CA ALA A 16 30.13 -35.34 -17.88
C ALA A 16 28.86 -34.57 -18.26
N CYS A 17 28.68 -34.33 -19.55
CA CYS A 17 27.37 -34.02 -20.12
C CYS A 17 26.47 -35.25 -19.92
N GLY A 18 25.42 -35.09 -19.13
CA GLY A 18 24.36 -36.07 -18.95
C GLY A 18 23.01 -35.35 -19.00
N THR A 19 22.28 -35.58 -20.08
CA THR A 19 20.89 -35.15 -20.32
C THR A 19 19.95 -35.61 -19.19
N SER A 20 19.14 -34.69 -18.66
CA SER A 20 17.76 -34.94 -18.21
C SER A 20 17.13 -33.60 -17.82
N GLY A 21 15.91 -33.36 -18.29
CA GLY A 21 15.17 -32.13 -18.02
C GLY A 21 14.71 -32.03 -16.57
N THR A 22 14.46 -30.78 -16.14
CA THR A 22 13.46 -30.32 -15.16
C THR A 22 13.95 -29.01 -14.55
N GLY A 23 13.07 -28.01 -14.53
CA GLY A 23 13.14 -26.92 -13.55
C GLY A 23 13.83 -25.65 -14.05
N GLY A 24 13.08 -24.81 -14.76
CA GLY A 24 13.29 -23.38 -14.65
C GLY A 24 13.04 -22.97 -13.20
N GLY A 25 14.11 -22.93 -12.41
CA GLY A 25 14.09 -22.25 -11.12
C GLY A 25 14.24 -20.77 -11.40
N SER A 26 13.12 -20.05 -11.42
CA SER A 26 13.15 -18.63 -11.09
C SER A 26 13.84 -18.55 -9.73
N GLY A 27 15.07 -18.05 -9.74
CA GLY A 27 15.75 -17.67 -8.52
C GLY A 27 14.91 -16.58 -7.90
N ASP A 28 14.12 -16.94 -6.90
CA ASP A 28 13.46 -15.99 -6.02
C ASP A 28 14.57 -15.36 -5.17
N ALA A 29 15.23 -14.36 -5.76
CA ALA A 29 16.05 -13.45 -4.99
C ALA A 29 15.13 -12.85 -3.92
N PRO A 30 15.58 -12.73 -2.65
CA PRO A 30 14.75 -12.12 -1.62
C PRO A 30 14.29 -10.75 -2.12
N LYS A 31 12.98 -10.54 -2.24
CA LYS A 31 12.44 -9.20 -2.48
C LYS A 31 12.94 -8.32 -1.33
N ALA A 32 13.56 -7.20 -1.68
CA ALA A 32 13.98 -6.22 -0.69
C ALA A 32 12.73 -5.77 0.09
N GLU A 33 12.83 -5.79 1.42
CA GLU A 33 11.72 -5.39 2.29
C GLU A 33 11.52 -3.88 2.20
N ASP A 34 10.27 -3.46 2.05
CA ASP A 34 9.90 -2.06 2.10
C ASP A 34 10.15 -1.51 3.51
N LYS A 35 11.09 -0.57 3.63
CA LYS A 35 11.46 0.07 4.89
C LYS A 35 11.44 1.58 4.75
N LEU A 36 10.73 2.24 5.66
CA LEU A 36 10.71 3.69 5.76
C LEU A 36 12.06 4.25 6.26
N SER A 37 12.47 5.38 5.72
CA SER A 37 13.69 6.09 6.11
C SER A 37 13.56 6.79 7.47
N VAL A 38 12.33 7.08 7.88
CA VAL A 38 11.98 7.69 9.16
C VAL A 38 11.40 6.64 10.14
N PRO A 39 11.66 6.76 11.45
CA PRO A 39 11.09 5.87 12.45
C PRO A 39 9.59 6.15 12.61
N VAL A 40 8.79 5.08 12.64
CA VAL A 40 7.33 5.13 12.87
C VAL A 40 6.91 4.29 14.07
N GLU A 41 7.87 3.75 14.83
CA GLU A 41 7.59 2.93 16.00
C GLU A 41 6.82 3.71 17.07
N GLY A 42 5.68 3.16 17.50
CA GLY A 42 4.81 3.79 18.50
C GLY A 42 3.83 4.83 17.95
N MET A 43 3.82 5.05 16.64
CA MET A 43 2.77 5.83 15.96
C MET A 43 1.55 4.94 15.68
N GLU A 44 0.37 5.57 15.59
CA GLU A 44 -0.83 4.93 15.08
C GLU A 44 -0.82 4.99 13.55
N GLU A 45 -1.40 3.97 12.89
CA GLU A 45 -1.42 3.84 11.44
C GLU A 45 -2.87 3.74 10.94
N ALA A 46 -3.22 4.61 10.00
CA ALA A 46 -4.47 4.55 9.24
C ALA A 46 -4.17 4.13 7.81
N LYS A 47 -4.65 2.93 7.45
CA LYS A 47 -4.61 2.41 6.09
C LYS A 47 -5.94 2.69 5.41
N GLY A 48 -5.93 3.42 4.31
CA GLY A 48 -7.14 3.79 3.59
C GLY A 48 -6.94 4.28 2.17
N PHE A 49 -7.93 5.04 1.71
CA PHE A 49 -7.90 5.76 0.45
C PHE A 49 -8.11 7.24 0.68
N ILE A 50 -7.50 8.06 -0.17
CA ILE A 50 -7.74 9.51 -0.21
C ILE A 50 -9.11 9.76 -0.87
N THR A 51 -10.08 10.34 -0.16
CA THR A 51 -11.37 10.73 -0.76
C THR A 51 -11.51 12.23 -0.95
N ASP A 52 -10.69 13.02 -0.27
CA ASP A 52 -10.69 14.47 -0.42
C ASP A 52 -9.31 15.09 -0.15
N ILE A 53 -9.04 16.19 -0.84
CA ILE A 53 -7.84 17.02 -0.68
C ILE A 53 -8.32 18.47 -0.67
N ASP A 54 -8.15 19.15 0.45
CA ASP A 54 -8.60 20.52 0.67
C ASP A 54 -7.46 21.34 1.31
N GLY A 55 -6.69 22.02 0.47
CA GLY A 55 -5.54 22.80 0.89
C GLY A 55 -4.47 21.94 1.56
N ASP A 56 -4.23 22.21 2.84
CA ASP A 56 -3.28 21.51 3.71
C ASP A 56 -3.92 20.33 4.45
N ARG A 57 -5.06 19.81 3.97
CA ARG A 57 -5.75 18.68 4.59
C ARG A 57 -6.06 17.59 3.58
N VAL A 58 -5.81 16.36 3.97
CA VAL A 58 -6.09 15.16 3.18
C VAL A 58 -7.03 14.27 3.98
N LEU A 59 -8.19 13.94 3.40
CA LEU A 59 -9.14 13.00 3.98
C LEU A 59 -8.72 11.58 3.61
N VAL A 60 -8.29 10.82 4.59
CA VAL A 60 -8.06 9.37 4.45
C VAL A 60 -9.06 8.66 5.35
N ASN A 61 -9.94 7.87 4.72
CA ASN A 61 -11.10 7.25 5.36
C ASN A 61 -12.03 8.29 6.02
N ASP A 62 -12.09 8.29 7.35
CA ASP A 62 -12.94 9.13 8.20
C ASP A 62 -12.13 10.16 8.99
N ILE A 63 -10.86 10.40 8.63
CA ILE A 63 -9.98 11.34 9.30
C ILE A 63 -9.37 12.31 8.29
N TYR A 64 -9.59 13.61 8.48
CA TYR A 64 -8.78 14.64 7.85
C TYR A 64 -7.45 14.75 8.60
N TYR A 65 -6.36 14.53 7.87
CA TYR A 65 -5.02 14.81 8.35
C TYR A 65 -4.59 16.17 7.85
N THR A 66 -4.24 17.06 8.77
CA THR A 66 -3.42 18.23 8.43
C THR A 66 -2.04 17.74 8.02
N ILE A 67 -1.54 18.29 6.93
CA ILE A 67 -0.22 18.08 6.39
C ILE A 67 0.54 19.41 6.32
N ASP A 68 1.82 19.40 6.66
CA ASP A 68 2.68 20.59 6.60
C ASP A 68 4.13 20.24 6.25
N ASP A 69 5.03 21.21 6.40
CA ASP A 69 6.46 21.06 6.12
C ASP A 69 7.16 20.02 7.02
N GLU A 70 6.53 19.59 8.13
CA GLU A 70 7.04 18.54 9.02
C GLU A 70 6.53 17.15 8.63
N THR A 71 5.51 17.06 7.77
CA THR A 71 5.00 15.77 7.27
C THR A 71 5.99 15.13 6.30
N HIS A 72 6.43 13.90 6.59
CA HIS A 72 7.28 13.13 5.69
C HIS A 72 6.45 12.43 4.60
N PHE A 73 6.58 12.87 3.35
CA PHE A 73 5.82 12.34 2.22
C PHE A 73 6.66 11.39 1.36
N VAL A 74 6.18 10.16 1.19
CA VAL A 74 6.92 9.16 0.42
C VAL A 74 6.00 8.22 -0.34
N SER A 75 6.54 7.67 -1.43
CA SER A 75 6.06 6.42 -2.00
C SER A 75 7.03 5.30 -1.64
N ILE A 76 6.50 4.11 -1.39
CA ILE A 76 7.32 2.95 -1.07
C ILE A 76 6.85 1.72 -1.84
N GLY A 77 7.78 0.97 -2.39
CA GLY A 77 7.50 -0.27 -3.10
C GLY A 77 8.75 -0.82 -3.78
N ASP A 78 8.76 -2.14 -3.99
CA ASP A 78 9.90 -2.86 -4.57
C ASP A 78 11.22 -2.67 -3.79
N GLY A 79 11.12 -2.45 -2.47
CA GLY A 79 12.24 -2.20 -1.57
C GLY A 79 12.85 -0.82 -1.68
N ALA A 80 12.16 0.13 -2.31
CA ALA A 80 12.65 1.49 -2.53
C ALA A 80 11.63 2.54 -2.08
N GLU A 81 12.10 3.44 -1.22
CA GLU A 81 11.41 4.68 -0.88
C GLU A 81 11.77 5.79 -1.87
N ARG A 82 10.79 6.61 -2.24
CA ARG A 82 10.98 7.84 -3.02
C ARG A 82 10.20 8.96 -2.36
N GLU A 83 10.84 10.11 -2.19
CA GLU A 83 10.20 11.33 -1.73
C GLU A 83 9.06 11.73 -2.67
N LEU A 84 7.98 12.22 -2.09
CA LEU A 84 6.83 12.81 -2.77
C LEU A 84 6.65 14.24 -2.29
N GLU A 85 5.99 15.05 -3.11
CA GLU A 85 5.42 16.33 -2.67
C GLU A 85 3.92 16.17 -2.42
N SER A 86 3.33 17.05 -1.60
CA SER A 86 1.88 17.03 -1.35
C SER A 86 1.06 17.19 -2.63
N GLY A 87 1.61 17.85 -3.65
CA GLY A 87 1.01 18.00 -4.97
C GLY A 87 0.95 16.71 -5.80
N ASP A 88 1.67 15.65 -5.40
CA ASP A 88 1.62 14.34 -6.05
C ASP A 88 0.44 13.49 -5.55
N LEU A 89 -0.27 13.93 -4.51
CA LEU A 89 -1.42 13.22 -3.96
C LEU A 89 -2.67 13.46 -4.81
N GLU A 90 -3.40 12.39 -5.08
CA GLU A 90 -4.66 12.45 -5.83
C GLU A 90 -5.77 11.69 -5.12
N LYS A 91 -7.02 12.09 -5.36
CA LYS A 91 -8.18 11.33 -4.91
C LYS A 91 -8.16 9.92 -5.48
N GLY A 92 -8.56 8.97 -4.66
CA GLY A 92 -8.59 7.55 -4.94
C GLY A 92 -7.27 6.81 -4.68
N MET A 93 -6.17 7.51 -4.42
CA MET A 93 -4.90 6.83 -4.07
C MET A 93 -5.02 6.05 -2.76
N ARG A 94 -4.44 4.85 -2.74
CA ARG A 94 -4.15 4.11 -1.51
C ARG A 94 -3.12 4.91 -0.70
N ALA A 95 -3.39 5.08 0.60
CA ALA A 95 -2.51 5.79 1.52
C ALA A 95 -2.42 5.09 2.87
N ASP A 96 -1.20 5.07 3.43
CA ASP A 96 -0.92 4.67 4.79
C ASP A 96 -0.41 5.89 5.55
N VAL A 97 -1.17 6.35 6.54
CA VAL A 97 -0.86 7.56 7.30
C VAL A 97 -0.44 7.17 8.71
N TYR A 98 0.79 7.54 9.08
CA TYR A 98 1.28 7.41 10.44
C TYR A 98 1.07 8.74 11.16
N HIS A 99 0.47 8.68 12.33
CA HIS A 99 0.20 9.86 13.15
C HIS A 99 0.50 9.61 14.62
N SER A 100 0.71 10.70 15.34
CA SER A 100 0.89 10.69 16.78
C SER A 100 -0.08 11.67 17.44
N GLY A 101 -0.39 11.43 18.71
CA GLY A 101 -1.34 12.25 19.46
C GLY A 101 -2.80 11.84 19.24
N MET A 102 -3.72 12.63 19.78
CA MET A 102 -5.14 12.31 19.79
C MET A 102 -5.81 12.77 18.50
N ILE A 103 -6.62 11.90 17.90
CA ILE A 103 -7.60 12.30 16.88
C ILE A 103 -8.74 13.06 17.57
N ALA A 104 -9.02 14.27 17.09
CA ALA A 104 -10.13 15.07 17.58
C ALA A 104 -11.46 14.39 17.23
N ARG A 105 -12.37 14.32 18.22
CA ARG A 105 -13.68 13.68 18.07
C ARG A 105 -14.66 14.59 17.32
N SER A 106 -14.55 14.60 16.00
CA SER A 106 -15.49 15.19 15.05
C SER A 106 -15.83 14.17 13.95
N PHE A 107 -16.74 14.51 13.05
CA PHE A 107 -17.02 13.69 11.88
C PHE A 107 -16.91 14.56 10.60
N PRO A 108 -15.87 14.37 9.77
CA PRO A 108 -14.73 13.45 9.96
C PRO A 108 -13.85 13.81 11.17
N GLY A 109 -13.12 12.84 11.71
CA GLY A 109 -12.08 13.07 12.72
C GLY A 109 -11.00 14.00 12.20
N GLN A 110 -10.24 14.64 13.08
CA GLN A 110 -9.12 15.51 12.69
C GLN A 110 -7.83 15.04 13.37
N GLY A 111 -6.77 14.91 12.60
CA GLY A 111 -5.44 14.52 13.06
C GLY A 111 -4.33 15.28 12.33
N HIS A 112 -3.09 15.00 12.71
CA HIS A 112 -1.91 15.54 12.05
C HIS A 112 -1.05 14.38 11.55
N ALA A 113 -0.67 14.40 10.27
CA ALA A 113 0.15 13.33 9.69
C ALA A 113 1.62 13.57 10.00
N ALA A 114 2.27 12.58 10.61
CA ALA A 114 3.72 12.58 10.76
C ALA A 114 4.40 12.02 9.51
N VAL A 115 3.85 10.93 8.97
CA VAL A 115 4.34 10.30 7.74
C VAL A 115 3.16 9.94 6.86
N PHE A 116 3.22 10.31 5.60
CA PHE A 116 2.21 9.99 4.60
C PHE A 116 2.84 9.12 3.51
N VAL A 117 2.37 7.87 3.42
CA VAL A 117 2.95 6.85 2.55
C VAL A 117 1.96 6.48 1.45
N VAL A 118 2.41 6.54 0.20
CA VAL A 118 1.68 5.97 -0.95
C VAL A 118 2.35 4.64 -1.32
N PRO A 119 1.79 3.49 -0.91
CA PRO A 119 2.36 2.19 -1.27
C PRO A 119 2.25 1.93 -2.78
N LYS A 120 3.30 1.34 -3.35
CA LYS A 120 3.48 1.09 -4.78
C LYS A 120 3.81 -0.38 -5.08
N ASP A 121 3.61 -1.28 -4.14
CA ASP A 121 3.59 -2.71 -4.44
C ASP A 121 2.41 -3.06 -5.38
N ASP A 122 2.49 -4.21 -6.03
CA ASP A 122 1.53 -4.62 -7.06
C ASP A 122 0.08 -4.72 -6.55
N LEU A 123 -0.13 -5.07 -5.28
CA LEU A 123 -1.47 -5.13 -4.71
C LEU A 123 -2.01 -3.72 -4.45
N SER A 124 -1.22 -2.85 -3.81
CA SER A 124 -1.63 -1.47 -3.53
C SER A 124 -1.94 -0.66 -4.79
N LYS A 125 -1.22 -0.92 -5.89
CA LYS A 125 -1.52 -0.34 -7.22
C LYS A 125 -2.90 -0.78 -7.72
N ARG A 126 -3.18 -2.10 -7.75
CA ARG A 126 -4.49 -2.63 -8.16
C ARG A 126 -5.63 -2.11 -7.27
N GLN A 127 -5.41 -2.04 -5.96
CA GLN A 127 -6.39 -1.47 -5.03
C GLN A 127 -6.66 0.02 -5.33
N THR A 128 -5.63 0.80 -5.65
CA THR A 128 -5.77 2.20 -6.09
C THR A 128 -6.61 2.30 -7.36
N GLU A 129 -6.29 1.49 -8.38
CA GLU A 129 -7.00 1.48 -9.67
C GLU A 129 -8.47 1.10 -9.49
N ALA A 130 -8.76 0.07 -8.71
CA ALA A 130 -10.13 -0.35 -8.42
C ALA A 130 -10.92 0.75 -7.69
N PHE A 131 -10.32 1.38 -6.67
CA PHE A 131 -11.00 2.41 -5.89
C PHE A 131 -11.20 3.71 -6.70
N GLN A 132 -10.25 4.08 -7.55
CA GLN A 132 -10.42 5.18 -8.51
C GLN A 132 -11.57 4.91 -9.48
N ALA A 133 -11.69 3.69 -10.01
CA ALA A 133 -12.80 3.29 -10.88
C ALA A 133 -14.15 3.35 -10.15
N PHE A 134 -14.19 2.98 -8.86
CA PHE A 134 -15.37 3.17 -8.01
C PHE A 134 -15.76 4.65 -7.88
N LEU A 135 -14.81 5.54 -7.56
CA LEU A 135 -15.07 6.97 -7.45
C LEU A 135 -15.56 7.57 -8.78
N GLU A 136 -14.99 7.15 -9.91
CA GLU A 136 -15.42 7.59 -11.24
C GLU A 136 -16.88 7.18 -11.54
N LYS A 137 -17.27 5.94 -11.19
CA LYS A 137 -18.62 5.42 -11.38
C LYS A 137 -19.64 6.12 -10.47
N GLU A 138 -19.29 6.38 -9.21
CA GLU A 138 -20.17 7.04 -8.23
C GLU A 138 -20.23 8.57 -8.42
N GLY A 139 -19.19 9.16 -9.01
CA GLY A 139 -19.06 10.59 -9.26
C GLY A 139 -18.39 11.36 -8.10
N ASN A 140 -18.28 12.68 -8.28
CA ASN A 140 -17.48 13.56 -7.43
C ASN A 140 -18.17 14.01 -6.12
N GLY A 141 -19.08 13.21 -5.58
CA GLY A 141 -19.69 13.49 -4.28
C GLY A 141 -18.64 13.51 -3.17
N PHE A 142 -18.83 14.35 -2.15
CA PHE A 142 -18.00 14.25 -0.94
C PHE A 142 -18.37 12.98 -0.17
N VAL A 143 -17.41 12.06 -0.09
CA VAL A 143 -17.57 10.74 0.52
C VAL A 143 -16.60 10.58 1.68
N VAL A 144 -17.14 10.18 2.83
CA VAL A 144 -16.35 9.77 4.01
C VAL A 144 -16.37 8.24 4.05
N LEU A 145 -15.19 7.61 4.13
CA LEU A 145 -15.14 6.14 4.24
C LEU A 145 -14.93 5.73 5.69
N GLY A 146 -15.65 4.71 6.14
CA GLY A 146 -15.20 3.93 7.28
C GLY A 146 -13.87 3.24 6.96
N LYS A 147 -13.18 2.77 7.99
CA LYS A 147 -11.93 2.01 7.83
C LYS A 147 -12.17 0.80 6.89
N PRO A 148 -11.47 0.71 5.74
CA PRO A 148 -11.67 -0.37 4.80
C PRO A 148 -11.01 -1.67 5.27
N GLU A 149 -11.62 -2.79 4.90
CA GLU A 149 -11.02 -4.11 4.89
C GLU A 149 -10.33 -4.32 3.53
N LEU A 150 -9.00 -4.27 3.53
CA LEU A 150 -8.18 -4.32 2.33
C LEU A 150 -7.76 -5.77 2.04
N GLY A 151 -8.43 -6.42 1.10
CA GLY A 151 -8.09 -7.77 0.62
C GLY A 151 -7.35 -7.78 -0.71
N GLU A 152 -6.89 -8.97 -1.11
CA GLU A 152 -6.19 -9.17 -2.39
C GLU A 152 -7.14 -9.12 -3.60
N ASP A 153 -8.32 -9.73 -3.44
CA ASP A 153 -9.36 -9.84 -4.47
C ASP A 153 -10.49 -8.82 -4.26
N THR A 154 -10.67 -8.35 -3.02
CA THR A 154 -11.84 -7.54 -2.64
C THR A 154 -11.48 -6.51 -1.58
N ILE A 155 -12.02 -5.31 -1.72
CA ILE A 155 -11.98 -4.25 -0.70
C ILE A 155 -13.40 -4.05 -0.17
N LYS A 156 -13.58 -4.12 1.15
CA LYS A 156 -14.88 -3.82 1.78
C LYS A 156 -14.81 -2.53 2.58
N PHE A 157 -15.78 -1.65 2.44
CA PHE A 157 -15.82 -0.41 3.19
C PHE A 157 -17.23 0.12 3.33
N ASP A 158 -17.47 0.86 4.41
CA ASP A 158 -18.65 1.70 4.49
C ASP A 158 -18.34 3.05 3.86
N CYS A 159 -19.24 3.60 3.06
CA CYS A 159 -19.14 4.95 2.53
C CYS A 159 -20.36 5.77 2.95
N THR A 160 -20.13 6.96 3.48
CA THR A 160 -21.17 7.93 3.80
C THR A 160 -21.17 9.02 2.74
N ILE A 161 -22.28 9.19 2.04
CA ILE A 161 -22.50 10.32 1.13
C ILE A 161 -22.96 11.49 1.97
N VAL A 162 -22.12 12.51 2.12
CA VAL A 162 -22.38 13.58 3.09
C VAL A 162 -23.58 14.45 2.72
N GLU A 163 -23.84 14.62 1.42
CA GLU A 163 -24.99 15.41 0.95
C GLU A 163 -26.34 14.78 1.33
N SER A 164 -26.47 13.45 1.24
CA SER A 164 -27.71 12.74 1.59
C SER A 164 -27.72 12.20 3.02
N ASN A 165 -26.56 12.17 3.69
CA ASN A 165 -26.36 11.51 4.98
C ASN A 165 -26.74 10.02 4.96
N GLU A 166 -26.59 9.37 3.80
CA GLU A 166 -26.84 7.94 3.62
C GLU A 166 -25.51 7.18 3.68
N THR A 167 -25.53 6.06 4.40
CA THR A 167 -24.38 5.16 4.51
C THR A 167 -24.67 3.88 3.73
N TYR A 168 -23.67 3.40 3.00
CA TYR A 168 -23.71 2.14 2.27
C TYR A 168 -22.51 1.29 2.65
N THR A 169 -22.71 -0.03 2.67
CA THR A 169 -21.61 -0.99 2.65
C THR A 169 -21.31 -1.33 1.20
N VAL A 170 -20.05 -1.18 0.81
CA VAL A 170 -19.53 -1.47 -0.53
C VAL A 170 -18.58 -2.66 -0.45
N GLU A 171 -18.73 -3.58 -1.39
CA GLU A 171 -17.80 -4.67 -1.64
C GLU A 171 -17.29 -4.52 -3.07
N LEU A 172 -16.03 -4.11 -3.21
CA LEU A 172 -15.38 -3.75 -4.47
C LEU A 172 -14.39 -4.84 -4.88
N ASP A 173 -14.57 -5.41 -6.06
CA ASP A 173 -13.67 -6.38 -6.65
C ASP A 173 -12.43 -5.68 -7.24
N VAL A 174 -11.24 -6.15 -6.85
CA VAL A 174 -9.96 -5.50 -7.16
C VAL A 174 -9.54 -5.71 -8.62
N GLU A 175 -9.92 -6.82 -9.26
CA GLU A 175 -9.50 -7.12 -10.64
C GLU A 175 -10.49 -6.60 -11.69
N SER A 176 -11.79 -6.77 -11.44
CA SER A 176 -12.86 -6.41 -12.38
C SER A 176 -13.38 -4.99 -12.18
N HIS A 177 -13.11 -4.38 -11.02
CA HIS A 177 -13.62 -3.06 -10.61
C HIS A 177 -15.17 -3.00 -10.54
N GLU A 178 -15.83 -4.16 -10.50
CA GLU A 178 -17.25 -4.27 -10.20
C GLU A 178 -17.47 -4.20 -8.69
N TYR A 179 -18.63 -3.70 -8.26
CA TYR A 179 -18.93 -3.59 -6.83
C TYR A 179 -20.41 -3.83 -6.54
N THR A 180 -20.67 -4.27 -5.32
CA THR A 180 -22.01 -4.18 -4.71
C THR A 180 -22.07 -2.97 -3.78
N LYS A 181 -23.25 -2.40 -3.64
CA LYS A 181 -23.51 -1.25 -2.76
C LYS A 181 -24.87 -1.45 -2.10
N GLU A 182 -24.86 -1.67 -0.79
CA GLU A 182 -26.06 -1.97 -0.01
C GLU A 182 -26.28 -0.90 1.05
N PRO A 183 -27.50 -0.35 1.22
CA PRO A 183 -27.77 0.60 2.29
C PRO A 183 -27.47 -0.03 3.65
N LYS A 184 -26.68 0.67 4.46
CA LYS A 184 -26.39 0.25 5.82
C LYS A 184 -27.59 0.60 6.70
N SER A 185 -28.33 -0.41 7.13
CA SER A 185 -29.46 -0.21 8.05
C SER A 185 -28.89 0.13 9.43
N GLU A 186 -29.30 1.27 9.98
CA GLU A 186 -29.00 1.68 11.38
C GLU A 186 -29.64 0.74 12.41
#